data_AF-A0A3M2E4F5-F1
#
_entry.id   AF-A0A3M2E4F5-F1
#
_cell.length_a   1.000
_cell.length_b   1.000
_cell.length_c   1.000
_cell.angle_alpha   90.00
_cell.angle_beta   90.00
_cell.angle_gamma   90.00
#
_symmetry.space_group_name_H-M   'P 1'
#
loop_
_entity.id
_entity.type
_entity.pdbx_description
1 polymer ?
#
loop_
_entity_poly.entity_id
_entity_poly.type
_entity_poly.pdbx_seq_one_letter_code
_entity_poly.pdbx_strand_id
1 'polypeptide(L)'
;ADALTHFVSRPFRVSRLRDRMGIRLEPEAGPLPAEAGLRILSDAVCPGDIQIGGDGMPTVLMADHQPTGGYPRIGTVIGADLPALAQVPTGAEIALVPTDIDEAVAARARLAAELEALPRRLEPLLRDPADMPDLLSYNLIDGVTNGDTDELD
;
A
#
# COMPACT_ATOMS: atom_id res chain seq x y z
N ALA A 1 14.04 -20.41 -14.51
CA ALA A 1 12.61 -20.09 -14.61
C ALA A 1 12.49 -18.60 -14.89
N ASP A 2 11.49 -18.18 -15.66
CA ASP A 2 11.34 -16.81 -16.12
C ASP A 2 11.16 -15.85 -14.92
N ALA A 3 11.79 -14.67 -14.95
CA ALA A 3 11.75 -13.67 -13.88
C ALA A 3 10.31 -13.27 -13.54
N LEU A 4 9.44 -13.21 -14.56
CA LEU A 4 8.02 -12.94 -14.38
C LEU A 4 7.31 -14.05 -13.59
N THR A 5 7.65 -15.31 -13.82
CA THR A 5 7.05 -16.43 -13.07
C THR A 5 7.42 -16.34 -11.59
N HIS A 6 8.68 -16.03 -11.27
CA HIS A 6 9.11 -15.84 -9.88
C HIS A 6 8.40 -14.65 -9.23
N PHE A 7 8.25 -13.56 -9.97
CA PHE A 7 7.62 -12.34 -9.50
C PHE A 7 6.16 -12.52 -9.04
N VAL A 8 5.42 -13.44 -9.67
CA VAL A 8 3.99 -13.63 -9.41
C VAL A 8 3.65 -14.90 -8.64
N SER A 9 4.63 -15.79 -8.41
CA SER A 9 4.41 -17.08 -7.74
C SER A 9 4.98 -17.17 -6.33
N ARG A 10 5.74 -16.16 -5.89
CA ARG A 10 6.44 -16.16 -4.60
C ARG A 10 6.05 -14.94 -3.76
N PRO A 11 6.00 -15.09 -2.43
CA PRO A 11 5.76 -13.98 -1.55
C PRO A 11 6.97 -13.02 -1.52
N PHE A 12 6.68 -11.80 -1.12
CA PHE A 12 7.63 -10.75 -0.81
C PHE A 12 7.44 -10.34 0.64
N ARG A 13 8.53 -9.97 1.28
CA ARG A 13 8.49 -9.33 2.58
C ARG A 13 8.59 -7.82 2.42
N VAL A 14 7.74 -7.07 3.13
CA VAL A 14 7.84 -5.61 3.15
C VAL A 14 9.09 -5.18 3.92
N SER A 15 10.00 -4.47 3.26
CA SER A 15 11.26 -4.03 3.85
C SER A 15 11.05 -2.88 4.84
N ARG A 16 12.08 -2.61 5.65
CA ARG A 16 12.19 -1.39 6.47
C ARG A 16 12.36 -0.14 5.63
N LEU A 17 12.86 -0.28 4.39
CA LEU A 17 13.00 0.81 3.43
C LEU A 17 11.64 1.11 2.78
N ARG A 18 10.78 1.76 3.56
CA ARG A 18 9.44 2.19 3.14
C ARG A 18 9.13 3.58 3.67
N ASP A 19 8.55 4.40 2.82
CA ASP A 19 8.04 5.72 3.15
C ASP A 19 6.92 6.12 2.17
N ARG A 20 6.62 7.42 2.10
CA ARG A 20 5.60 7.94 1.17
C ARG A 20 6.08 8.00 -0.29
N MET A 21 7.38 7.88 -0.56
CA MET A 21 7.93 7.83 -1.91
C MET A 21 7.88 6.41 -2.49
N GLY A 22 8.17 5.39 -1.67
CA GLY A 22 8.18 4.01 -2.14
C GLY A 22 8.13 2.97 -1.03
N ILE A 23 7.69 1.76 -1.38
CA ILE A 23 7.73 0.58 -0.53
C ILE A 23 8.65 -0.45 -1.20
N ARG A 24 9.79 -0.71 -0.58
CA ARG A 24 10.73 -1.72 -1.05
C ARG A 24 10.31 -3.12 -0.59
N LEU A 25 10.40 -4.07 -1.50
CA LEU A 25 10.02 -5.46 -1.31
C LEU A 25 11.26 -6.35 -1.34
N GLU A 26 11.30 -7.33 -0.46
CA GLU A 26 12.34 -8.35 -0.37
C GLU A 26 11.76 -9.67 -0.88
N PRO A 27 12.11 -10.14 -2.09
CA PRO A 27 11.58 -11.40 -2.60
C PRO A 27 12.14 -12.57 -1.79
N GLU A 28 11.29 -13.52 -1.40
CA GLU A 28 11.71 -14.69 -0.63
C GLU A 28 12.80 -15.52 -1.35
N ALA A 29 12.69 -15.63 -2.67
CA ALA A 29 13.63 -16.36 -3.52
C ALA A 29 14.96 -15.62 -3.76
N GLY A 30 15.15 -14.44 -3.17
CA GLY A 30 16.30 -13.57 -3.40
C GLY A 30 16.07 -12.55 -4.53
N PRO A 31 17.11 -11.75 -4.85
CA PRO A 31 17.01 -10.68 -5.85
C PRO A 31 16.50 -11.15 -7.21
N LEU A 32 15.68 -10.32 -7.85
CA LEU A 32 15.23 -10.57 -9.22
C LEU A 32 16.40 -10.33 -10.20
N PRO A 33 16.46 -11.06 -11.33
CA PRO A 33 17.46 -10.81 -12.35
C PRO A 33 17.29 -9.39 -12.91
N ALA A 34 18.22 -8.51 -12.61
CA ALA A 34 18.39 -7.25 -13.32
C ALA A 34 19.29 -7.54 -14.53
N GLU A 35 18.71 -7.98 -15.66
CA GLU A 35 19.50 -8.19 -16.87
C GLU A 35 20.27 -6.91 -17.23
N ALA A 36 21.49 -7.11 -17.72
CA ALA A 36 22.56 -6.13 -17.89
C ALA A 36 22.10 -4.80 -18.51
N GLY A 37 21.65 -3.87 -17.68
CA GLY A 37 21.34 -2.51 -18.12
C GLY A 37 20.30 -1.83 -17.26
N LEU A 38 20.76 -1.21 -16.17
CA LEU A 38 20.12 -0.03 -15.56
C LEU A 38 20.14 1.17 -16.53
N ARG A 39 19.75 0.95 -17.78
CA ARG A 39 19.89 1.85 -18.92
C ARG A 39 18.54 1.97 -19.64
N ILE A 40 17.48 2.15 -18.87
CA ILE A 40 16.25 2.66 -19.46
C ILE A 40 16.38 4.18 -19.49
N LEU A 41 16.01 4.79 -20.61
CA LEU A 41 15.87 6.24 -20.68
C LEU A 41 14.86 6.69 -19.64
N SER A 42 15.15 7.77 -18.92
CA SER A 42 14.21 8.32 -17.97
C SER A 42 12.89 8.65 -18.67
N ASP A 43 11.80 8.08 -18.16
CA ASP A 43 10.45 8.30 -18.64
C ASP A 43 9.53 8.63 -17.47
N ALA A 44 8.30 9.06 -17.76
CA ALA A 44 7.26 9.26 -16.76
C ALA A 44 7.00 7.96 -15.99
N VAL A 45 6.74 8.13 -14.70
CA VAL A 45 6.35 7.03 -13.80
C VAL A 45 5.09 7.42 -13.05
N CYS A 46 4.34 6.42 -12.59
CA CYS A 46 3.06 6.59 -11.91
C CYS A 46 3.08 5.88 -10.54
N PRO A 47 2.18 6.26 -9.62
CA PRO A 47 1.99 5.53 -8.38
C PRO A 47 1.60 4.08 -8.70
N GLY A 48 2.19 3.15 -7.97
CA GLY A 48 2.03 1.71 -8.16
C GLY A 48 3.06 1.07 -9.09
N ASP A 49 3.81 1.84 -9.90
CA ASP A 49 4.88 1.28 -10.70
C ASP A 49 5.89 0.51 -9.83
N ILE A 50 6.28 -0.68 -10.28
CA ILE A 50 7.20 -1.56 -9.56
C ILE A 50 8.55 -1.54 -10.26
N GLN A 51 9.47 -0.74 -9.72
CA GLN A 51 10.81 -0.56 -10.27
C GLN A 51 11.77 -1.61 -9.71
N ILE A 52 12.60 -2.20 -10.58
CA ILE A 52 13.68 -3.11 -10.17
C ILE A 52 14.97 -2.32 -10.02
N GLY A 53 15.48 -2.24 -8.79
CA GLY A 53 16.76 -1.61 -8.49
C GLY A 53 17.95 -2.39 -9.06
N GLY A 54 19.14 -1.76 -9.03
CA GLY A 54 20.39 -2.38 -9.48
C GLY A 54 20.83 -3.59 -8.66
N ASP A 55 20.29 -3.72 -7.45
CA ASP A 55 20.46 -4.87 -6.57
C ASP A 55 19.34 -5.92 -6.74
N GLY A 56 18.49 -5.79 -7.75
CA GLY A 56 17.41 -6.74 -8.06
C GLY A 56 16.20 -6.65 -7.13
N MET A 57 16.15 -5.68 -6.22
CA MET A 57 15.03 -5.53 -5.29
C MET A 57 13.92 -4.67 -5.90
N PRO A 58 12.65 -5.13 -5.91
CA PRO A 58 11.52 -4.34 -6.36
C PRO A 58 11.16 -3.21 -5.37
N THR A 59 10.79 -2.05 -5.91
CA THR A 59 10.23 -0.93 -5.15
C THR A 59 8.93 -0.49 -5.80
N VAL A 60 7.84 -0.51 -5.04
CA VAL A 60 6.53 0.02 -5.46
C VAL A 60 6.54 1.52 -5.21
N LEU A 61 6.28 2.32 -6.25
CA LEU A 61 6.21 3.78 -6.14
C LEU A 61 4.91 4.20 -5.43
N MET A 62 5.01 5.10 -4.45
CA MET A 62 3.90 5.56 -3.62
C MET A 62 3.60 7.04 -3.85
N ALA A 63 2.65 7.63 -3.14
CA ALA A 63 2.06 8.95 -3.44
C ALA A 63 3.07 10.11 -3.67
N ASP A 64 4.23 10.09 -3.01
CA ASP A 64 5.24 11.13 -3.09
C ASP A 64 6.42 10.74 -4.02
N HIS A 65 6.23 9.74 -4.88
CA HIS A 65 7.26 9.27 -5.82
C HIS A 65 7.72 10.38 -6.78
N GLN A 66 8.95 10.23 -7.29
CA GLN A 66 9.50 11.13 -8.30
C GLN A 66 8.71 11.05 -9.62
N PRO A 67 8.56 12.13 -10.40
CA PRO A 67 7.75 12.12 -11.62
C PRO A 67 8.39 11.34 -12.79
N THR A 68 9.70 11.10 -12.75
CA THR A 68 10.43 10.37 -13.80
C THR A 68 11.39 9.33 -13.23
N GLY A 69 11.62 8.22 -13.94
CA GLY A 69 12.52 7.15 -13.49
C GLY A 69 13.21 6.44 -14.65
N GLY A 70 14.46 6.02 -14.43
CA GLY A 70 15.29 5.28 -15.39
C GLY A 70 15.49 3.80 -15.04
N TYR A 71 14.67 3.27 -14.12
CA TYR A 71 14.72 1.86 -13.69
C TYR A 71 13.72 1.00 -14.48
N PRO A 72 14.07 -0.26 -14.80
CA PRO A 72 13.12 -1.22 -15.34
C PRO A 72 11.87 -1.35 -14.47
N ARG A 73 10.70 -1.36 -15.12
CA ARG A 73 9.41 -1.60 -14.48
C ARG A 73 8.92 -2.99 -14.87
N ILE A 74 8.64 -3.84 -13.88
CA ILE A 74 8.15 -5.21 -14.11
C ILE A 74 6.62 -5.30 -14.12
N GLY A 75 5.94 -4.30 -13.55
CA GLY A 75 4.49 -4.21 -13.48
C GLY A 75 4.04 -2.98 -12.68
N THR A 76 2.74 -2.88 -12.44
CA THR A 76 2.12 -1.77 -11.70
C THR A 76 1.05 -2.33 -10.77
N VAL A 77 1.10 -1.97 -9.48
CA VAL A 77 0.03 -2.24 -8.51
C VAL A 77 -1.17 -1.37 -8.88
N ILE A 78 -2.35 -1.97 -8.97
CA ILE A 78 -3.57 -1.24 -9.33
C ILE A 78 -3.91 -0.18 -8.27
N GLY A 79 -4.48 0.93 -8.71
CA GLY A 79 -4.81 2.04 -7.81
C GLY A 79 -5.80 1.67 -6.70
N ALA A 80 -6.61 0.62 -6.90
CA ALA A 80 -7.53 0.12 -5.87
C ALA A 80 -6.82 -0.53 -4.68
N ASP A 81 -5.61 -1.07 -4.90
CA ASP A 81 -4.88 -1.85 -3.89
C ASP A 81 -3.77 -1.04 -3.20
N LEU A 82 -3.39 0.12 -3.75
CA LEU A 82 -2.39 1.00 -3.14
C LEU A 82 -2.70 1.42 -1.70
N PRO A 83 -3.95 1.76 -1.31
CA PRO A 83 -4.26 2.05 0.08
C PRO A 83 -4.02 0.86 1.01
N ALA A 84 -4.34 -0.35 0.57
CA ALA A 84 -4.09 -1.56 1.34
C ALA A 84 -2.58 -1.80 1.51
N LEU A 85 -1.81 -1.70 0.43
CA LEU A 85 -0.36 -1.82 0.47
C LEU A 85 0.31 -0.79 1.41
N ALA A 86 -0.20 0.45 1.43
CA ALA A 86 0.31 1.50 2.31
C ALA A 86 0.15 1.18 3.81
N GLN A 87 -0.83 0.34 4.18
CA GLN A 87 -1.08 -0.08 5.56
C GLN A 87 -0.32 -1.35 5.96
N VAL A 88 0.33 -2.04 5.01
CA VAL A 88 1.07 -3.27 5.33
C VAL A 88 2.29 -2.92 6.21
N PRO A 89 2.43 -3.57 7.39
CA PRO A 89 3.55 -3.30 8.28
C PRO A 89 4.85 -3.89 7.73
N THR A 90 5.96 -3.27 8.12
CA THR A 90 7.29 -3.80 7.87
C THR A 90 7.40 -5.25 8.35
N GLY A 91 7.97 -6.11 7.51
CA GLY A 91 8.22 -7.50 7.81
C GLY A 91 7.04 -8.43 7.51
N ALA A 92 5.86 -7.91 7.18
CA ALA A 92 4.74 -8.72 6.70
C ALA A 92 5.01 -9.27 5.29
N GLU A 93 4.40 -10.41 5.02
CA GLU A 93 4.44 -11.07 3.72
C GLU A 93 3.27 -10.63 2.85
N ILE A 94 3.54 -10.37 1.58
CA ILE A 94 2.55 -10.07 0.55
C ILE A 94 2.81 -10.93 -0.68
N ALA A 95 1.77 -11.22 -1.45
CA ALA A 95 1.89 -11.85 -2.76
C ALA A 95 1.31 -10.91 -3.83
N LEU A 96 1.97 -10.83 -4.97
CA LEU A 96 1.48 -10.09 -6.12
C LEU A 96 0.67 -11.03 -7.00
N VAL A 97 -0.58 -10.64 -7.27
CA VAL A 97 -1.49 -11.42 -8.11
C VAL A 97 -1.57 -10.75 -9.49
N PRO A 98 -1.27 -11.47 -10.58
CA PRO A 98 -1.51 -10.98 -11.93
C PRO A 98 -3.00 -10.69 -12.12
N THR A 99 -3.30 -9.54 -12.71
CA THR A 99 -4.67 -9.12 -13.02
C THR A 99 -4.71 -8.56 -14.42
N ASP A 100 -5.87 -8.64 -15.06
CA ASP A 100 -6.11 -7.98 -16.34
C ASP A 100 -6.69 -6.58 -16.18
N ILE A 101 -6.82 -5.86 -17.30
CA ILE A 101 -7.30 -4.48 -17.29
C ILE A 101 -8.77 -4.37 -16.88
N ASP A 102 -9.60 -5.35 -17.23
CA ASP A 102 -11.03 -5.33 -16.93
C ASP A 102 -11.26 -5.55 -15.43
N GLU A 103 -10.52 -6.48 -14.83
CA GLU A 103 -10.47 -6.72 -13.39
C GLU A 103 -9.96 -5.48 -12.63
N ALA A 104 -8.88 -4.85 -13.10
CA ALA A 104 -8.33 -3.64 -12.50
C ALA A 104 -9.32 -2.46 -12.53
N VAL A 105 -10.00 -2.25 -13.67
CA VAL A 105 -11.04 -1.22 -13.82
C VAL A 105 -12.23 -1.53 -12.92
N ALA A 106 -12.68 -2.80 -12.88
CA ALA A 106 -13.77 -3.22 -12.00
C ALA A 106 -13.43 -3.03 -10.52
N ALA A 107 -12.20 -3.35 -10.10
CA ALA A 107 -11.71 -3.11 -8.74
C ALA A 107 -11.72 -1.62 -8.38
N ARG A 108 -11.27 -0.77 -9.30
CA ARG A 108 -11.31 0.69 -9.11
C ARG A 108 -12.74 1.22 -8.98
N ALA A 109 -13.66 0.72 -9.80
CA ALA A 109 -15.07 1.10 -9.75
C ALA A 109 -15.74 0.65 -8.45
N ARG A 110 -15.44 -0.57 -7.97
CA ARG A 110 -15.91 -1.06 -6.66
C ARG A 110 -15.45 -0.16 -5.52
N LEU A 111 -14.15 0.15 -5.45
CA LEU A 111 -13.60 1.04 -4.42
C LEU A 111 -14.26 2.43 -4.47
N ALA A 112 -14.47 2.99 -5.67
CA ALA A 112 -15.14 4.29 -5.81
C ALA A 112 -16.58 4.25 -5.28
N ALA A 113 -17.34 3.21 -5.62
CA ALA A 113 -18.71 3.03 -5.15
C ALA A 113 -18.79 2.82 -3.64
N GLU A 114 -17.85 2.07 -3.06
CA GLU A 114 -17.75 1.89 -1.61
C GLU A 114 -17.50 3.22 -0.89
N LEU A 115 -16.53 4.00 -1.35
CA LEU A 115 -16.22 5.32 -0.80
C LEU A 115 -17.41 6.29 -0.91
N GLU A 116 -18.11 6.29 -2.04
CA GLU A 116 -19.32 7.11 -2.24
C GLU A 116 -20.48 6.68 -1.32
N ALA A 117 -20.55 5.39 -0.97
CA ALA A 117 -21.57 4.87 -0.07
C ALA A 117 -21.25 5.10 1.42
N LEU A 118 -19.99 5.37 1.79
CA LEU A 118 -19.58 5.55 3.20
C LEU A 118 -20.43 6.57 3.97
N PRO A 119 -20.74 7.78 3.45
CA PRO A 119 -21.56 8.75 4.18
C PRO A 119 -22.94 8.22 4.56
N ARG A 120 -23.52 7.31 3.77
CA ARG A 120 -24.85 6.72 4.05
C ARG A 120 -24.82 5.72 5.20
N ARG A 121 -23.62 5.26 5.59
CA ARG A 121 -23.38 4.35 6.72
C ARG A 121 -23.07 5.11 8.01
N LEU A 122 -22.94 6.43 7.95
CA LEU A 122 -22.71 7.25 9.12
C LEU A 122 -24.03 7.43 9.86
N GLU A 123 -24.08 6.93 11.08
CA GLU A 123 -25.15 7.23 12.02
C GLU A 123 -24.67 8.35 12.94
N PRO A 124 -25.52 9.35 13.23
CA PRO A 124 -25.20 10.36 14.23
C PRO A 124 -24.88 9.69 15.57
N LEU A 125 -23.66 9.87 16.06
CA LEU A 125 -23.31 9.48 17.42
C LEU A 125 -23.88 10.52 18.40
N LEU A 126 -25.20 10.44 18.63
CA LEU A 126 -25.88 11.26 19.62
C LEU A 126 -25.71 10.60 20.99
N ARG A 127 -24.74 11.07 21.77
CA ARG A 127 -24.69 10.80 23.21
C ARG A 127 -25.43 11.93 23.91
N ASP A 128 -26.51 11.64 24.63
CA ASP A 128 -27.18 12.64 25.47
C ASP A 128 -26.31 12.89 26.72
N PRO A 129 -25.76 14.10 26.94
CA PRO A 129 -24.95 14.39 28.12
C PRO A 129 -25.70 14.16 29.45
N ALA A 130 -27.04 14.21 29.46
CA ALA A 130 -27.84 13.92 30.65
C ALA A 130 -27.78 12.43 31.04
N ASP A 131 -27.53 11.54 30.07
CA ASP A 131 -27.36 10.10 30.26
C ASP A 131 -25.89 9.70 30.49
N MET A 132 -24.99 10.68 30.61
CA MET A 132 -23.55 10.50 30.85
C MET A 132 -23.19 10.91 32.28
N PRO A 133 -23.39 10.02 33.28
CA PRO A 133 -23.31 10.37 34.70
C PRO A 133 -21.90 10.78 35.16
N ASP A 134 -20.87 10.42 34.41
CA ASP A 134 -19.49 10.85 34.63
C ASP A 134 -18.85 11.31 33.31
N LEU A 135 -19.11 12.55 32.91
CA LEU A 135 -18.54 13.12 31.68
C LEU A 135 -17.01 13.06 31.63
N LEU A 136 -16.32 12.99 32.78
CA LEU A 136 -14.85 12.92 32.85
C LEU A 136 -14.32 11.51 32.57
N SER A 137 -15.15 10.46 32.69
CA SER A 137 -14.78 9.09 32.32
C SER A 137 -14.99 8.78 30.82
N TYR A 138 -15.63 9.67 30.06
CA TYR A 138 -15.82 9.50 28.62
C TYR A 138 -14.75 10.23 27.83
N ASN A 139 -14.23 9.60 26.77
CA ASN A 139 -13.45 10.31 25.77
C ASN A 139 -14.39 11.20 24.93
N LEU A 140 -14.52 12.46 25.33
CA LEU A 140 -15.30 13.50 24.66
C LEU A 140 -14.49 14.22 23.56
N ILE A 141 -13.22 13.86 23.42
CA ILE A 141 -12.25 14.41 22.48
C ILE A 141 -11.73 13.25 21.62
N ASP A 142 -12.63 12.48 21.00
CA ASP A 142 -12.17 11.53 19.98
C ASP A 142 -11.51 12.32 18.85
N GLY A 143 -10.17 12.22 18.80
CA GLY A 143 -9.29 12.96 17.90
C GLY A 143 -7.86 13.13 18.41
N VAL A 144 -7.61 13.03 19.73
CA VAL A 144 -6.25 13.11 20.29
C VAL A 144 -5.99 11.94 21.24
N THR A 145 -5.11 11.02 20.83
CA THR A 145 -4.58 9.94 21.67
C THR A 145 -3.17 10.31 22.15
N ASN A 146 -2.91 10.25 23.46
CA ASN A 146 -1.60 10.57 24.06
C ASN A 146 -0.55 9.43 23.93
N GLY A 147 -0.80 8.40 23.12
CA GLY A 147 0.20 7.36 22.81
C GLY A 147 0.65 6.43 23.95
N ASP A 148 0.26 6.69 25.20
CA ASP A 148 0.73 5.93 26.37
C ASP A 148 -0.30 4.95 26.98
N THR A 149 -1.41 4.66 26.30
CA THR A 149 -2.39 3.66 26.80
C THR A 149 -2.04 2.27 26.28
N ASP A 150 -1.05 1.67 26.95
CA ASP A 150 -1.11 0.24 27.24
C ASP A 150 -2.30 0.04 28.19
N GLU A 151 -3.32 -0.72 27.80
CA GLU A 151 -4.03 -1.61 28.71
C GLU A 151 -4.87 -2.60 27.89
N LEU A 152 -4.30 -3.80 27.78
CA LEU A 152 -5.02 -5.06 27.72
C LEU A 152 -5.72 -5.25 29.05
N ASP A 153 -7.05 -5.35 29.03
CA ASP A 153 -7.86 -6.35 29.76
C ASP A 153 -9.28 -6.40 29.18
#